data_AF-A0A1U7UM68-F1
#
_entry.id   AF-A0A1U7UM68-F1
#
_cell.length_a   1.000
_cell.length_b   1.000
_cell.length_c   1.000
_cell.angle_alpha   90.00
_cell.angle_beta   90.00
_cell.angle_gamma   90.00
#
_symmetry.space_group_name_H-M   'P 1'
#
loop_
_entity.id
_entity.type
_entity.pdbx_description
1 polymer ?
#
loop_
_entity_poly.entity_id
_entity_poly.type
_entity_poly.pdbx_seq_one_letter_code
_entity_poly.pdbx_strand_id
1 'polypeptide(L)'
;MGCALRKQERIYEDHVVLAAQTHFSLEDVKALNELFRKLSCSICKDGFISKEEFQLGLFRDSRKQSLFSDRMFKLFDSNNDGLIDFGEFIRTLSIFHPDASQAQKIAVAFKLYDLWQRGFIGREEVKELILALLYESELILTDDIVEDIVDKGYHSCIS
;
A
#
# COMPACT_ATOMS: atom_id res chain seq x y z
N MET A 1 -15.12 30.77 -9.23
CA MET A 1 -14.14 30.77 -10.34
C MET A 1 -13.45 29.41 -10.31
N GLY A 2 -14.01 28.42 -10.97
CA GLY A 2 -13.58 28.05 -12.31
C GLY A 2 -13.04 26.61 -12.24
N CYS A 3 -13.92 25.67 -11.88
CA CYS A 3 -13.59 24.24 -11.94
C CYS A 3 -13.56 23.86 -13.41
N ALA A 4 -12.41 24.08 -14.05
CA ALA A 4 -12.15 23.67 -15.40
C ALA A 4 -12.14 22.15 -15.42
N LEU A 5 -13.24 21.58 -15.92
CA LEU A 5 -13.38 20.21 -16.36
C LEU A 5 -12.25 19.90 -17.37
N ARG A 6 -11.09 19.47 -16.89
CA ARG A 6 -10.14 18.72 -17.71
C ARG A 6 -10.74 17.35 -17.91
N LYS A 7 -11.29 17.13 -19.11
CA LYS A 7 -11.49 15.79 -19.67
C LYS A 7 -10.13 15.11 -19.74
N GLN A 8 -9.70 14.49 -18.65
CA GLN A 8 -8.67 13.46 -18.70
C GLN A 8 -9.36 12.24 -19.32
N GLU A 9 -8.87 11.78 -20.47
CA GLU A 9 -9.32 10.54 -21.08
C GLU A 9 -9.22 9.45 -20.01
N ARG A 10 -10.39 8.98 -19.55
CA ARG A 10 -10.47 7.90 -18.57
C ARG A 10 -9.87 6.67 -19.23
N ILE A 11 -8.67 6.26 -18.82
CA ILE A 11 -8.18 4.92 -19.08
C ILE A 11 -8.99 4.01 -18.16
N TYR A 12 -10.22 3.70 -18.58
CA TYR A 12 -11.02 2.69 -17.91
C TYR A 12 -10.53 1.34 -18.44
N GLU A 13 -9.66 0.69 -17.67
CA GLU A 13 -9.26 -0.67 -18.00
C GLU A 13 -10.47 -1.60 -17.94
N ASP A 14 -10.58 -2.45 -18.96
CA ASP A 14 -11.70 -3.38 -19.06
C ASP A 14 -11.66 -4.39 -17.91
N HIS A 15 -12.78 -4.56 -17.21
CA HIS A 15 -12.92 -5.50 -16.11
C HIS A 15 -12.57 -6.94 -16.52
N VAL A 16 -12.82 -7.30 -17.79
CA VAL A 16 -12.48 -8.62 -18.33
C VAL A 16 -10.97 -8.80 -18.39
N VAL A 17 -10.23 -7.75 -18.78
CA VAL A 17 -8.76 -7.78 -18.82
C VAL A 17 -8.19 -7.91 -17.41
N LEU A 18 -8.72 -7.14 -16.45
CA LEU A 18 -8.28 -7.20 -15.07
C LEU A 18 -8.57 -8.56 -14.41
N ALA A 19 -9.74 -9.14 -14.65
CA ALA A 19 -10.07 -10.49 -14.17
C ALA A 19 -9.13 -11.54 -14.77
N ALA A 20 -8.77 -11.43 -16.05
CA ALA A 20 -7.85 -12.37 -16.70
C ALA A 20 -6.38 -12.24 -16.21
N GLN A 21 -5.98 -11.07 -15.70
CA GLN A 21 -4.63 -10.80 -15.22
C GLN A 21 -4.44 -11.02 -13.72
N THR A 22 -5.53 -11.25 -12.98
CA THR A 22 -5.51 -11.37 -11.52
C THR A 22 -6.15 -12.66 -11.06
N HIS A 23 -6.13 -12.89 -9.75
CA HIS A 23 -6.80 -14.04 -9.13
C HIS A 23 -8.30 -13.79 -8.87
N PHE A 24 -8.86 -12.69 -9.40
CA PHE A 24 -10.24 -12.30 -9.18
C PHE A 24 -11.14 -12.69 -10.36
N SER A 25 -12.34 -13.16 -10.06
CA SER A 25 -13.38 -13.35 -11.08
C SER A 25 -13.90 -12.01 -11.61
N LEU A 26 -14.68 -12.06 -12.70
CA LEU A 26 -15.32 -10.85 -13.23
C LEU A 26 -16.33 -10.27 -12.23
N GLU A 27 -17.01 -11.11 -11.45
CA GLU A 27 -17.88 -10.67 -10.36
C GLU A 27 -17.08 -9.97 -9.25
N ASP A 28 -15.92 -10.52 -8.86
CA ASP A 28 -15.05 -9.92 -7.84
C ASP A 28 -14.54 -8.56 -8.28
N VAL A 29 -14.07 -8.42 -9.54
CA VAL A 29 -13.60 -7.13 -10.08
C VAL A 29 -14.73 -6.09 -10.08
N LYS A 30 -15.97 -6.49 -10.40
CA LYS A 30 -17.14 -5.58 -10.30
C LYS A 30 -17.44 -5.17 -8.86
N ALA A 31 -17.34 -6.09 -7.91
CA ALA A 31 -17.53 -5.78 -6.49
C ALA A 31 -16.43 -4.84 -5.97
N LEU A 32 -15.18 -5.08 -6.36
CA LEU A 32 -14.04 -4.23 -6.02
C LEU A 32 -14.13 -2.85 -6.67
N ASN A 33 -14.73 -2.72 -7.87
CA ASN A 33 -15.02 -1.42 -8.48
C ASN A 33 -15.98 -0.58 -7.64
N GLU A 34 -16.98 -1.19 -6.99
CA GLU A 34 -17.87 -0.47 -6.08
C GLU A 34 -17.15 -0.02 -4.79
N LEU A 35 -16.17 -0.81 -4.30
CA LEU A 35 -15.31 -0.38 -3.20
C LEU A 35 -14.39 0.77 -3.63
N PHE A 36 -13.75 0.64 -4.79
CA PHE A 36 -12.87 1.66 -5.36
C PHE A 36 -13.62 2.99 -5.51
N ARG A 37 -14.81 2.98 -6.11
CA ARG A 37 -15.64 4.19 -6.26
C ARG A 37 -16.01 4.85 -4.94
N LYS A 38 -16.18 4.08 -3.85
CA LYS A 38 -16.45 4.65 -2.53
C LYS A 38 -15.24 5.38 -1.98
N LEU A 39 -14.04 4.83 -2.19
CA LEU A 39 -12.78 5.43 -1.75
C LEU A 39 -12.42 6.66 -2.58
N SER A 40 -12.46 6.53 -3.91
CA SER A 40 -12.09 7.56 -4.91
C SER A 40 -13.09 8.72 -5.05
N CYS A 41 -14.10 8.77 -4.18
CA CYS A 41 -15.12 9.82 -4.13
C CYS A 41 -15.26 10.41 -2.72
N SER A 42 -14.35 10.04 -1.81
CA SER A 42 -14.47 10.36 -0.38
C SER A 42 -14.07 11.81 -0.08
N ILE A 43 -13.12 12.36 -0.84
CA ILE A 43 -12.69 13.77 -0.74
C ILE A 43 -12.88 14.46 -2.08
N CYS A 44 -12.34 13.88 -3.15
CA CYS A 44 -12.38 14.39 -4.52
C CYS A 44 -13.14 13.40 -5.42
N LYS A 45 -13.77 13.88 -6.50
CA LYS A 45 -14.52 13.03 -7.44
C LYS A 45 -13.84 13.00 -8.82
N ASP A 46 -12.57 12.64 -8.82
CA ASP A 46 -11.73 12.56 -10.02
C ASP A 46 -11.61 11.13 -10.57
N GLY A 47 -11.98 10.12 -9.77
CA GLY A 47 -11.92 8.71 -10.16
C GLY A 47 -10.57 8.05 -9.88
N PHE A 48 -9.73 8.69 -9.07
CA PHE A 48 -8.50 8.15 -8.53
C PHE A 48 -8.59 8.13 -7.00
N ILE A 49 -7.74 7.35 -6.34
CA ILE A 49 -7.63 7.40 -4.88
C ILE A 49 -6.38 8.21 -4.54
N SER A 50 -6.55 9.38 -3.93
CA SER A 50 -5.41 10.16 -3.42
C SER A 50 -4.87 9.54 -2.12
N LYS A 51 -3.68 9.97 -1.69
CA LYS A 51 -3.08 9.53 -0.42
C LYS A 51 -3.99 9.82 0.78
N GLU A 52 -4.67 10.97 0.79
CA GLU A 52 -5.59 11.37 1.84
C GLU A 52 -6.85 10.51 1.85
N GLU A 53 -7.38 10.15 0.68
CA GLU A 53 -8.54 9.26 0.54
C GLU A 53 -8.20 7.82 0.96
N PHE A 54 -7.00 7.36 0.60
CA PHE A 54 -6.46 6.08 1.05
C PHE A 54 -6.31 6.01 2.57
N GLN A 55 -5.73 7.04 3.18
CA GLN A 55 -5.60 7.17 4.64
C GLN A 55 -6.97 7.21 5.33
N LEU A 56 -7.91 7.96 4.78
CA LEU A 56 -9.28 8.02 5.28
C LEU A 56 -9.96 6.64 5.22
N GLY A 57 -9.77 5.89 4.12
CA GLY A 57 -10.31 4.55 3.96
C GLY A 57 -9.75 3.53 4.95
N LEU A 58 -8.43 3.55 5.19
CA LEU A 58 -7.75 2.60 6.07
C LEU A 58 -7.89 2.92 7.56
N PHE A 59 -7.70 4.18 7.95
CA PHE A 59 -7.58 4.58 9.35
C PHE A 59 -8.76 5.38 9.86
N ARG A 60 -9.71 5.74 8.99
CA ARG A 60 -10.79 6.71 9.28
C ARG A 60 -10.25 8.09 9.70
N ASP A 61 -9.01 8.39 9.36
CA ASP A 61 -8.34 9.67 9.61
C ASP A 61 -7.41 9.99 8.43
N SER A 62 -7.75 11.04 7.68
CA SER A 62 -7.01 11.51 6.51
C SER A 62 -5.71 12.25 6.84
N ARG A 63 -5.40 12.48 8.12
CA ARG A 63 -4.19 13.18 8.56
C ARG A 63 -3.24 12.28 9.35
N LYS A 64 -3.61 11.01 9.57
CA LYS A 64 -2.76 10.06 10.27
C LYS A 64 -1.53 9.77 9.40
N GLN A 65 -0.43 10.42 9.73
CA GLN A 65 0.87 10.09 9.16
C GLN A 65 1.34 8.79 9.79
N SER A 66 1.54 7.76 8.97
CA SER A 66 2.11 6.50 9.41
C SER A 66 3.06 5.99 8.35
N LEU A 67 4.22 5.50 8.78
CA LEU A 67 5.21 4.89 7.89
C LEU A 67 4.57 3.73 7.13
N PHE A 68 3.67 3.00 7.79
CA PHE A 68 2.89 1.95 7.17
C PHE A 68 1.96 2.46 6.05
N SER A 69 1.22 3.56 6.26
CA SER A 69 0.34 4.14 5.24
C SER A 69 1.12 4.55 4.01
N ASP A 70 2.27 5.19 4.20
CA ASP A 70 3.08 5.70 3.10
C ASP A 70 3.63 4.57 2.23
N ARG A 71 4.04 3.48 2.87
CA ARG A 71 4.52 2.27 2.18
C ARG A 71 3.41 1.52 1.47
N MET A 72 2.27 1.34 2.15
CA MET A 72 1.11 0.71 1.53
C MET A 72 0.61 1.53 0.34
N PHE A 73 0.58 2.86 0.43
CA PHE A 73 0.21 3.70 -0.70
C PHE A 73 1.17 3.50 -1.88
N LYS A 74 2.49 3.56 -1.65
CA LYS A 74 3.51 3.31 -2.68
C LYS A 74 3.43 1.91 -3.31
N LEU A 75 2.90 0.92 -2.59
CA LEU A 75 2.70 -0.41 -3.15
C LEU A 75 1.57 -0.42 -4.19
N PHE A 76 0.53 0.39 -3.96
CA PHE A 76 -0.59 0.54 -4.90
C PHE A 76 -0.22 1.46 -6.08
N ASP A 77 0.41 2.60 -5.80
CA ASP A 77 0.89 3.59 -6.79
C ASP A 77 2.14 3.06 -7.53
N SER A 78 1.90 2.17 -8.48
CA SER A 78 2.96 1.44 -9.19
C SER A 78 3.68 2.32 -10.21
N ASN A 79 2.98 3.31 -10.75
CA ASN A 79 3.49 4.25 -11.74
C ASN A 79 4.16 5.49 -11.09
N ASN A 80 4.02 5.67 -9.76
CA ASN A 80 4.52 6.78 -8.96
C ASN A 80 3.98 8.16 -9.38
N ASP A 81 2.73 8.24 -9.82
CA ASP A 81 2.07 9.50 -10.16
C ASP A 81 1.37 10.17 -8.95
N GLY A 82 1.38 9.51 -7.79
CA GLY A 82 0.80 10.00 -6.54
C GLY A 82 -0.70 9.76 -6.42
N LEU A 83 -1.29 9.01 -7.36
CA LEU A 83 -2.69 8.61 -7.40
C LEU A 83 -2.77 7.10 -7.59
N ILE A 84 -3.82 6.47 -7.07
CA ILE A 84 -4.08 5.06 -7.34
C ILE A 84 -5.23 4.97 -8.33
N ASP A 85 -4.97 4.41 -9.50
CA ASP A 85 -6.02 4.08 -10.47
C ASP A 85 -6.70 2.72 -10.18
N PHE A 86 -7.78 2.44 -10.90
CA PHE A 86 -8.54 1.20 -10.68
C PHE A 86 -7.74 -0.06 -11.01
N GLY A 87 -6.92 -0.04 -12.06
CA GLY A 87 -6.11 -1.19 -12.46
C GLY A 87 -5.02 -1.49 -11.44
N GLU A 88 -4.34 -0.45 -10.94
CA GLU A 88 -3.38 -0.50 -9.85
C GLU A 88 -4.00 -1.08 -8.57
N PHE A 89 -5.21 -0.62 -8.22
CA PHE A 89 -5.97 -1.13 -7.08
C PHE A 89 -6.23 -2.64 -7.19
N ILE A 90 -6.74 -3.11 -8.33
CA ILE A 90 -7.08 -4.52 -8.55
C ILE A 90 -5.82 -5.39 -8.58
N ARG A 91 -4.79 -5.00 -9.32
CA ARG A 91 -3.54 -5.76 -9.45
C ARG A 91 -2.84 -5.90 -8.09
N THR A 92 -2.80 -4.82 -7.31
CA THR A 92 -2.17 -4.85 -5.99
C THR A 92 -2.95 -5.74 -5.02
N LEU A 93 -4.28 -5.62 -4.98
CA LEU A 93 -5.11 -6.51 -4.15
C LEU A 93 -4.98 -7.98 -4.54
N SER A 94 -4.75 -8.27 -5.82
CA SER A 94 -4.57 -9.65 -6.29
C SER A 94 -3.38 -10.34 -5.64
N ILE A 95 -2.36 -9.61 -5.19
CA ILE A 95 -1.18 -10.18 -4.53
C ILE A 95 -1.55 -10.72 -3.14
N PHE A 96 -2.54 -10.10 -2.49
CA PHE A 96 -3.05 -10.52 -1.19
C PHE A 96 -4.12 -11.62 -1.30
N HIS A 97 -4.52 -12.02 -2.51
CA HIS A 97 -5.49 -13.09 -2.72
C HIS A 97 -4.99 -14.42 -2.11
N PRO A 98 -5.86 -15.25 -1.51
CA PRO A 98 -5.46 -16.55 -0.96
C PRO A 98 -4.69 -17.42 -1.97
N ASP A 99 -5.15 -17.46 -3.22
CA ASP A 99 -4.56 -18.27 -4.30
C ASP A 99 -3.27 -17.68 -4.87
N ALA A 100 -2.92 -16.43 -4.55
CA ALA A 100 -1.65 -15.87 -4.98
C ALA A 100 -0.49 -16.59 -4.31
N SER A 101 0.57 -16.84 -5.09
CA SER A 101 1.71 -17.64 -4.63
C SER A 101 2.41 -16.99 -3.43
N GLN A 102 2.93 -17.84 -2.53
CA GLN A 102 3.71 -17.36 -1.39
C GLN A 102 4.94 -16.56 -1.85
N ALA A 103 5.56 -16.93 -2.98
CA ALA A 103 6.70 -16.21 -3.56
C ALA A 103 6.33 -14.76 -3.94
N GLN A 104 5.17 -14.53 -4.56
CA GLN A 104 4.68 -13.18 -4.88
C GLN A 104 4.43 -12.36 -3.62
N LYS A 105 3.81 -12.96 -2.60
CA LYS A 105 3.55 -12.31 -1.30
C LYS A 105 4.85 -11.91 -0.61
N ILE A 106 5.83 -12.81 -0.59
CA ILE A 106 7.16 -12.54 -0.03
C ILE A 106 7.87 -11.42 -0.79
N ALA A 107 7.85 -11.45 -2.13
CA ALA A 107 8.49 -10.43 -2.95
C ALA A 107 7.93 -9.03 -2.68
N VAL A 108 6.62 -8.91 -2.49
CA VAL A 108 5.98 -7.64 -2.13
C VAL A 108 6.27 -7.25 -0.69
N ALA A 109 6.21 -8.17 0.27
CA ALA A 109 6.58 -7.89 1.65
C ALA A 109 8.02 -7.36 1.74
N PHE A 110 8.94 -7.96 0.99
CA PHE A 110 10.32 -7.50 0.92
C PHE A 110 10.43 -6.06 0.39
N LYS A 111 9.74 -5.75 -0.71
CA LYS A 111 9.69 -4.38 -1.26
C LYS A 111 9.10 -3.36 -0.28
N LEU A 112 8.15 -3.77 0.56
CA LEU A 112 7.59 -2.92 1.61
C LEU A 112 8.62 -2.62 2.70
N TYR A 113 9.49 -3.57 3.03
CA TYR A 113 10.47 -3.44 4.12
C TYR A 113 11.83 -2.87 3.69
N ASP A 114 12.21 -2.98 2.42
CA ASP A 114 13.39 -2.33 1.83
C ASP A 114 13.11 -0.83 1.62
N LEU A 115 13.23 -0.04 2.70
CA LEU A 115 12.88 1.38 2.75
C LEU A 115 13.74 2.21 1.80
N TRP A 116 15.00 1.83 1.66
CA TRP A 116 16.00 2.54 0.87
C TRP A 116 16.16 1.97 -0.55
N GLN A 117 15.35 0.97 -0.92
CA GLN A 117 15.31 0.35 -2.25
C GLN A 117 16.67 -0.16 -2.73
N ARG A 118 17.46 -0.74 -1.82
CA ARG A 118 18.82 -1.22 -2.11
C ARG A 118 18.85 -2.67 -2.57
N GLY A 119 17.71 -3.37 -2.53
CA GLY A 119 17.60 -4.80 -2.78
C GLY A 119 17.95 -5.67 -1.58
N PHE A 120 18.18 -5.08 -0.41
CA PHE A 120 18.39 -5.75 0.86
C PHE A 120 17.89 -4.87 2.02
N ILE A 121 17.35 -5.50 3.05
CA ILE A 121 16.87 -4.81 4.25
C ILE A 121 18.05 -4.72 5.22
N GLY A 122 18.59 -3.52 5.43
CA GLY A 122 19.67 -3.26 6.39
C GLY A 122 19.19 -3.19 7.84
N ARG A 123 20.14 -3.26 8.79
CA ARG A 123 19.86 -3.17 10.23
C ARG A 123 19.15 -1.85 10.59
N GLU A 124 19.57 -0.77 9.95
CA GLU A 124 19.00 0.56 10.15
C GLU A 124 17.55 0.63 9.69
N GLU A 125 17.22 -0.01 8.57
CA GLU A 125 15.85 -0.09 8.05
C GLU A 125 14.95 -0.93 8.97
N VAL A 126 15.50 -2.00 9.57
CA VAL A 126 14.84 -2.78 10.63
C VAL A 126 14.59 -1.91 11.87
N LYS A 127 15.58 -1.09 12.30
CA LYS A 127 15.41 -0.15 13.42
C LYS A 127 14.33 0.88 13.14
N GLU A 128 14.32 1.49 11.96
CA GLU A 128 13.27 2.44 11.56
C GLU A 128 11.87 1.80 11.56
N LEU A 129 11.76 0.57 11.05
CA LEU A 129 10.51 -0.18 11.08
C LEU A 129 10.02 -0.45 12.51
N ILE A 130 10.89 -0.93 13.39
CA ILE A 130 10.56 -1.23 14.79
C ILE A 130 10.14 0.03 15.52
N LEU A 131 10.89 1.13 15.37
CA LEU A 131 10.55 2.41 16.00
C LEU A 131 9.19 2.93 15.52
N ALA A 132 8.89 2.83 14.23
CA ALA A 132 7.59 3.22 13.70
C ALA A 132 6.45 2.36 14.27
N LEU A 133 6.65 1.04 14.37
CA LEU A 133 5.65 0.14 14.95
C LEU A 133 5.41 0.42 16.45
N LEU A 134 6.47 0.67 17.22
CA LEU A 134 6.37 1.02 18.63
C LEU A 134 5.62 2.34 18.82
N TYR A 135 5.95 3.35 18.01
CA TYR A 135 5.24 4.64 18.01
C TYR A 135 3.75 4.49 17.67
N GLU A 136 3.42 3.74 16.61
CA GLU A 136 2.04 3.48 16.21
C GLU A 136 1.25 2.66 17.24
N SER A 137 1.94 1.85 18.05
CA SER A 137 1.36 1.04 19.13
C SER A 137 1.34 1.75 20.48
N GLU A 138 1.76 3.02 20.54
CA GLU A 138 1.90 3.81 21.77
C GLU A 138 2.82 3.15 22.83
N LEU A 139 3.79 2.35 22.37
CA LEU A 139 4.77 1.67 23.23
C LEU A 139 6.05 2.50 23.30
N ILE A 140 6.42 2.90 24.51
CA ILE A 140 7.66 3.61 24.79
C ILE A 140 8.63 2.62 25.42
N LEU A 141 9.64 2.23 24.64
CA LEU A 141 10.76 1.41 25.10
C LEU A 141 12.01 2.28 25.19
N THR A 142 12.94 1.89 26.06
CA THR A 142 14.25 2.53 26.14
C THR A 142 15.12 2.10 24.95
N ASP A 143 16.07 2.94 24.57
CA ASP A 143 16.90 2.72 23.37
C ASP A 143 17.70 1.40 23.47
N ASP A 144 18.13 1.00 24.66
CA ASP A 144 18.80 -0.28 24.91
C ASP A 144 17.91 -1.50 24.59
N ILE A 145 16.62 -1.45 24.93
CA ILE A 145 15.67 -2.52 24.60
C ILE A 145 15.40 -2.54 23.10
N VAL A 146 15.28 -1.37 22.47
CA VAL A 146 15.08 -1.27 21.02
C VAL A 146 16.29 -1.86 20.28
N GLU A 147 17.51 -1.52 20.69
CA GLU A 147 18.72 -2.06 20.09
C GLU A 147 18.81 -3.59 20.24
N ASP A 148 18.47 -4.14 21.41
CA ASP A 148 18.43 -5.60 21.62
C ASP A 148 17.40 -6.30 20.71
N ILE A 149 16.22 -5.69 20.51
CA ILE A 149 15.21 -6.22 19.57
C ILE A 149 15.72 -6.15 18.13
N VAL A 150 16.34 -5.03 17.73
CA VAL A 150 16.92 -4.85 16.40
C VAL A 150 18.01 -5.89 16.13
N ASP A 151 18.93 -6.09 17.07
CA ASP A 151 20.02 -7.05 16.93
C ASP A 151 19.49 -8.48 16.82
N LYS A 152 18.56 -8.87 17.69
CA LYS A 152 17.94 -10.21 17.62
C LYS A 152 17.17 -10.41 16.31
N GLY A 153 16.40 -9.41 15.89
CA GLY A 153 15.63 -9.45 14.66
C GLY A 153 16.51 -9.55 13.42
N TYR A 154 17.57 -8.75 13.35
CA TYR A 154 18.48 -8.72 12.21
C TYR A 154 19.33 -10.01 12.11
N HIS A 155 19.86 -10.49 13.25
CA HIS A 155 20.64 -11.73 13.25
C HIS A 155 19.81 -12.97 12.90
N SER A 156 18.53 -13.01 13.27
CA SER A 156 17.65 -14.12 12.89
C SER A 156 17.30 -14.15 11.39
N CYS A 157 17.47 -13.05 10.66
CA CYS A 157 17.17 -12.95 9.23
C CYS A 157 18.36 -13.29 8.32
N ILE A 158 19.58 -13.39 8.87
CA ILE A 158 20.83 -13.62 8.12
C ILE A 158 21.40 -15.02 8.37
N SER A 159 20.81 -15.78 9.31
CA SER A 159 21.15 -17.20 9.55
C SER A 159 20.27 -18.14 8.73
#